data_AF-A0A962UM84-F1
#
_entry.id   AF-A0A962UM84-F1
#
_cell.length_a   1.000
_cell.length_b   1.000
_cell.length_c   1.000
_cell.angle_alpha   90.00
_cell.angle_beta   90.00
_cell.angle_gamma   90.00
#
_symmetry.space_group_name_H-M   'P 1'
#
loop_
_entity.id
_entity.type
_entity.pdbx_description
1 polymer ?
#
loop_
_entity_poly.entity_id
_entity_poly.type
_entity_poly.pdbx_seq_one_letter_code
_entity_poly.pdbx_strand_id
1 'polypeptide(L)'
;MKTMKLIARVQKLLQRPPEETKLKKLRKTVKALKQKQEDLEDKLKHTRSKPARERLQQKIDVLKAQRRKGAEVYRRLKDEQKDPAPGISETDKPSEPNADS
;
A
#
# COMPACT_ATOMS: atom_id res chain seq x y z
N MET A 1 -5.13 41.96 -4.19
CA MET A 1 -5.63 40.56 -4.19
C MET A 1 -4.93 39.59 -5.16
N LYS A 2 -4.34 40.05 -6.29
CA LYS A 2 -3.73 39.15 -7.30
C LYS A 2 -2.45 38.45 -6.79
N THR A 3 -1.65 39.15 -6.00
CA THR A 3 -0.40 38.65 -5.39
C THR A 3 -0.66 37.51 -4.40
N MET A 4 -1.72 37.61 -3.58
CA MET A 4 -2.12 36.55 -2.64
C MET A 4 -2.54 35.26 -3.35
N LYS A 5 -3.22 35.37 -4.50
CA LYS A 5 -3.57 34.20 -5.34
C LYS A 5 -2.33 33.54 -5.97
N LEU A 6 -1.31 34.34 -6.31
CA LEU A 6 -0.05 33.83 -6.84
C LEU A 6 0.73 33.08 -5.76
N ILE A 7 0.83 33.65 -4.56
CA ILE A 7 1.48 33.02 -3.40
C ILE A 7 0.78 31.70 -3.03
N ALA A 8 -0.54 31.66 -3.01
CA ALA A 8 -1.30 30.43 -2.74
C ALA A 8 -1.06 29.34 -3.80
N ARG A 9 -0.86 29.71 -5.08
CA ARG A 9 -0.52 28.76 -6.15
C ARG A 9 0.90 28.23 -6.01
N VAL A 10 1.86 29.09 -5.66
CA VAL A 10 3.24 28.70 -5.39
C VAL A 10 3.31 27.78 -4.17
N GLN A 11 2.61 28.10 -3.08
CA GLN A 11 2.50 27.24 -1.91
C GLN A 11 1.87 25.89 -2.25
N LYS A 12 0.82 25.86 -3.09
CA LYS A 12 0.19 24.61 -3.54
C LYS A 12 1.11 23.76 -4.44
N LEU A 13 2.00 24.39 -5.22
CA LEU A 13 3.00 23.72 -6.04
C LEU A 13 4.17 23.18 -5.20
N LEU A 14 4.55 23.90 -4.14
CA LEU A 14 5.59 23.51 -3.19
C LEU A 14 5.08 22.47 -2.16
N GLN A 15 3.77 22.37 -1.97
CA GLN A 15 3.16 21.29 -1.19
C GLN A 15 3.42 19.95 -1.89
N ARG A 16 4.24 19.10 -1.26
CA ARG A 16 4.46 17.72 -1.69
C ARG A 16 3.09 17.06 -1.87
N PRO A 17 2.76 16.53 -3.06
CA PRO A 17 1.48 15.85 -3.25
C PRO A 17 1.34 14.81 -2.16
N PRO A 18 0.16 14.68 -1.53
CA PRO A 18 -0.02 13.77 -0.41
C PRO A 18 0.42 12.39 -0.88
N GLU A 19 1.52 11.90 -0.30
CA GLU A 19 2.04 10.58 -0.66
C GLU A 19 0.91 9.60 -0.42
N GLU A 20 0.45 8.95 -1.50
CA GLU A 20 -0.57 7.93 -1.35
C GLU A 20 -0.05 6.91 -0.34
N THR A 21 -0.76 6.79 0.78
CA THR A 21 -0.37 5.90 1.88
C THR A 21 -0.08 4.52 1.31
N LYS A 22 0.91 3.82 1.87
CA LYS A 22 1.31 2.48 1.41
C LYS A 22 0.10 1.55 1.25
N LEU A 23 -0.90 1.69 2.12
CA LEU A 23 -2.20 1.02 2.03
C LEU A 23 -3.00 1.35 0.75
N LYS A 24 -3.09 2.62 0.36
CA LYS A 24 -3.83 3.04 -0.84
C LYS A 24 -3.17 2.49 -2.11
N LYS A 25 -1.83 2.54 -2.17
CA LYS A 25 -1.05 1.93 -3.26
C LYS A 25 -1.29 0.42 -3.32
N LEU A 26 -1.19 -0.27 -2.19
CA LEU A 26 -1.44 -1.71 -2.10
C LEU A 26 -2.87 -2.10 -2.53
N ARG A 27 -3.88 -1.34 -2.08
CA ARG A 27 -5.28 -1.55 -2.48
C ARG A 27 -5.45 -1.42 -4.00
N LYS A 28 -4.85 -0.40 -4.61
CA LYS A 28 -4.89 -0.23 -6.08
C LYS A 28 -4.23 -1.41 -6.79
N THR A 29 -3.07 -1.86 -6.32
CA THR A 29 -2.37 -3.03 -6.89
C THR A 29 -3.23 -4.29 -6.80
N VAL A 30 -3.81 -4.60 -5.63
CA VAL A 30 -4.70 -5.76 -5.47
C VAL A 30 -5.93 -5.66 -6.39
N LYS A 31 -6.50 -4.47 -6.55
CA LYS A 31 -7.62 -4.24 -7.49
C LYS A 31 -7.20 -4.47 -8.95
N ALA A 32 -6.03 -3.97 -9.36
CA ALA A 32 -5.50 -4.17 -10.70
C ALA A 32 -5.19 -5.64 -10.99
N LEU A 33 -4.69 -6.38 -10.00
CA LEU A 33 -4.48 -7.83 -10.11
C LEU A 33 -5.80 -8.58 -10.30
N LYS A 34 -6.87 -8.17 -9.59
CA LYS A 34 -8.22 -8.74 -9.77
C LYS A 34 -8.72 -8.51 -11.20
N GLN A 35 -8.61 -7.28 -11.72
CA GLN A 35 -9.04 -6.98 -13.09
C GLN A 35 -8.28 -7.84 -14.10
N LYS A 36 -6.96 -7.93 -13.98
CA LYS A 36 -6.13 -8.78 -14.85
C LYS A 36 -6.50 -10.26 -14.78
N GLN A 37 -6.94 -10.74 -13.62
CA GLN A 37 -7.42 -12.11 -13.46
C GLN A 37 -8.72 -12.32 -14.23
N GLU A 38 -9.69 -11.42 -14.08
CA GLU A 38 -10.98 -11.47 -14.80
C GLU A 38 -10.75 -11.43 -16.32
N ASP A 39 -9.90 -10.53 -16.81
CA ASP A 39 -9.56 -10.44 -18.24
C ASP A 39 -8.93 -11.75 -18.78
N LEU A 40 -8.13 -12.44 -17.96
CA LEU A 40 -7.51 -13.71 -18.34
C LEU A 40 -8.48 -14.88 -18.26
N GLU A 41 -9.39 -14.88 -17.28
CA GLU A 41 -10.47 -15.87 -17.18
C GLU A 41 -11.44 -15.75 -18.36
N ASP A 42 -11.76 -14.53 -18.79
CA ASP A 42 -12.56 -14.31 -20.01
C ASP A 42 -11.83 -14.79 -21.26
N LYS A 43 -10.53 -14.49 -21.40
CA LYS A 43 -9.71 -15.04 -22.49
C LYS A 43 -9.66 -16.57 -22.48
N LEU A 44 -9.65 -17.19 -21.30
CA LEU A 44 -9.66 -18.65 -21.16
C LEU A 44 -10.95 -19.26 -21.73
N LYS A 45 -12.11 -18.63 -21.52
CA LYS A 45 -13.42 -19.09 -22.03
C LYS A 45 -13.44 -19.17 -23.56
N HIS A 46 -12.74 -18.27 -24.23
CA HIS A 46 -12.70 -18.19 -25.70
C HIS A 46 -11.53 -18.96 -26.32
N THR A 47 -10.57 -19.44 -25.52
CA THR A 47 -9.39 -20.15 -26.01
C THR A 47 -9.69 -21.63 -26.23
N ARG A 48 -9.62 -22.10 -27.48
CA ARG A 48 -9.87 -23.52 -27.82
C ARG A 48 -8.61 -24.40 -27.75
N SER A 49 -7.42 -23.80 -27.88
CA SER A 49 -6.16 -24.52 -27.87
C SER A 49 -5.78 -24.98 -26.46
N LYS A 50 -5.63 -26.29 -26.27
CA LYS A 50 -5.23 -26.91 -24.99
C LYS A 50 -3.93 -26.33 -24.40
N PRO A 51 -2.80 -26.24 -25.12
CA PRO A 51 -1.59 -25.65 -24.57
C PRO A 51 -1.73 -24.16 -24.24
N ALA A 52 -2.57 -23.42 -24.97
CA ALA A 52 -2.85 -22.02 -24.66
C ALA A 52 -3.70 -21.88 -23.38
N ARG A 53 -4.67 -22.78 -23.17
CA ARG A 53 -5.48 -22.84 -21.94
C ARG A 53 -4.62 -23.14 -20.71
N GLU A 54 -3.71 -24.11 -20.80
CA GLU A 54 -2.81 -24.45 -19.69
C GLU A 54 -1.93 -23.27 -19.28
N ARG A 55 -1.34 -22.55 -20.26
CA ARG A 55 -0.55 -21.33 -19.99
C ARG A 55 -1.38 -20.22 -19.35
N LEU A 56 -2.61 -20.02 -19.83
CA LEU A 56 -3.53 -19.03 -19.23
C LEU A 56 -3.91 -19.43 -17.80
N GLN A 57 -4.17 -20.71 -17.56
CA GLN A 57 -4.51 -21.22 -16.23
C GLN A 57 -3.37 -21.01 -15.23
N GLN A 58 -2.13 -21.37 -15.61
CA GLN A 58 -0.94 -21.12 -14.78
C GLN A 58 -0.81 -19.63 -14.41
N LYS A 59 -1.06 -18.74 -15.37
CA LYS A 59 -1.00 -17.30 -15.15
C LYS A 59 -2.10 -16.80 -14.19
N ILE A 60 -3.31 -17.36 -14.31
CA ILE A 60 -4.42 -17.08 -13.39
C ILE A 60 -4.07 -17.53 -11.98
N ASP A 61 -3.45 -18.70 -11.82
CA ASP A 61 -3.09 -19.25 -10.51
C ASP A 61 -2.01 -18.39 -9.81
N VAL A 62 -1.01 -17.92 -10.56
CA VAL A 62 -0.02 -16.96 -10.05
C VAL A 62 -0.68 -15.67 -9.59
N LEU A 63 -1.62 -15.12 -10.38
CA LEU A 63 -2.35 -13.89 -9.98
C LEU A 63 -3.20 -14.12 -8.73
N LYS A 64 -3.86 -15.26 -8.59
CA LYS A 64 -4.61 -15.63 -7.38
C LYS A 64 -3.70 -15.69 -6.15
N ALA A 65 -2.53 -16.32 -6.27
CA ALA A 65 -1.54 -16.39 -5.18
C ALA A 65 -1.02 -15.00 -4.78
N GLN A 66 -0.67 -14.17 -5.77
CA GLN A 66 -0.24 -12.78 -5.54
C GLN A 66 -1.32 -11.94 -4.86
N ARG A 67 -2.59 -12.07 -5.30
CA ARG A 67 -3.72 -11.36 -4.72
C ARG A 67 -3.95 -11.75 -3.27
N ARG A 68 -3.87 -13.05 -2.96
CA ARG A 68 -3.99 -13.56 -1.58
C ARG A 68 -2.90 -12.96 -0.69
N LYS A 69 -1.64 -13.02 -1.13
CA LYS A 69 -0.52 -12.43 -0.39
C LYS A 69 -0.69 -10.92 -0.20
N GLY A 70 -1.12 -10.20 -1.24
CA GLY A 70 -1.40 -8.76 -1.15
C GLY A 70 -2.53 -8.41 -0.18
N ALA A 71 -3.59 -9.22 -0.12
CA ALA A 71 -4.69 -9.04 0.83
C ALA A 71 -4.28 -9.34 2.28
N GLU A 72 -3.41 -10.32 2.51
CA GLU A 72 -2.82 -10.60 3.83
C GLU A 72 -1.97 -9.43 4.31
N VAL A 73 -1.08 -8.90 3.46
CA VAL A 73 -0.27 -7.72 3.78
C VAL A 73 -1.16 -6.49 4.05
N TYR A 74 -2.23 -6.30 3.27
CA TYR A 74 -3.16 -5.19 3.47
C TYR A 74 -3.86 -5.26 4.82
N ARG A 75 -4.27 -6.46 5.27
CA ARG A 75 -4.88 -6.66 6.59
C ARG A 75 -3.90 -6.28 7.70
N ARG A 76 -2.67 -6.82 7.67
CA ARG A 76 -1.62 -6.50 8.66
C ARG A 76 -1.35 -5.00 8.76
N LEU A 77 -1.12 -4.34 7.63
CA LEU A 77 -0.87 -2.89 7.59
C LEU A 77 -2.08 -2.05 8.06
N LYS A 78 -3.30 -2.57 7.93
CA LYS A 78 -4.51 -1.89 8.40
C LYS A 78 -4.66 -2.05 9.91
N ASP A 79 -4.34 -3.23 10.43
CA ASP A 79 -4.38 -3.52 11.87
C ASP A 79 -3.28 -2.73 12.61
N GLU A 80 -2.07 -2.67 12.06
CA GLU A 80 -0.97 -1.81 12.54
C GLU A 80 -1.29 -0.31 12.57
N GLN A 81 -2.20 0.17 11.71
CA GLN A 81 -2.67 1.56 11.74
C GLN A 81 -3.81 1.79 12.74
N LYS A 82 -4.49 0.73 13.17
CA LYS A 82 -5.61 0.80 14.11
C LYS A 82 -5.14 0.73 15.57
N ASP A 83 -4.03 0.06 15.81
CA ASP A 83 -3.32 0.04 17.09
C ASP A 83 -2.13 1.00 17.03
N PRO A 84 -2.30 2.32 17.29
CA PRO A 84 -1.15 3.11 17.69
C PRO A 84 -0.61 2.48 18.97
N ALA A 85 0.65 2.05 18.95
CA ALA A 85 1.33 1.52 20.12
C ALA A 85 1.05 2.41 21.36
N PRO A 86 0.82 1.82 22.55
CA PRO A 86 0.70 2.59 23.77
C PRO A 86 1.95 3.46 23.93
N GLY A 87 1.71 4.71 24.35
CA GLY A 87 2.67 5.79 24.30
C GLY A 87 4.04 5.46 24.88
N ILE A 88 5.04 6.06 24.26
CA ILE A 88 6.28 6.48 24.89
C ILE A 88 6.02 7.00 26.31
N SER A 89 6.23 6.17 27.33
CA SER A 89 6.45 6.67 28.68
C SER A 89 7.91 7.11 28.75
N GLU A 90 8.15 8.39 28.46
CA GLU A 90 9.26 9.13 29.05
C GLU A 90 9.22 8.93 30.57
N THR A 91 10.18 8.20 31.12
CA THR A 91 10.96 8.59 32.31
C THR A 91 11.91 7.44 32.65
N ASP A 92 13.02 7.33 31.93
CA ASP A 92 14.28 6.89 32.56
C ASP A 92 15.22 8.09 32.49
N LYS A 93 15.10 8.94 33.50
CA LYS A 93 16.11 9.96 33.81
C LYS A 93 17.41 9.21 34.11
N PRO A 94 18.54 9.51 33.44
CA PRO A 94 19.83 9.06 33.92
C PRO A 94 20.09 9.72 35.27
N SER A 95 20.21 8.91 36.33
CA SER A 95 20.72 9.34 37.62
C SER A 95 22.14 9.87 37.44
N GLU A 96 22.32 11.17 37.61
CA GLU A 96 23.64 11.79 37.78
C GLU A 96 24.32 11.15 39.01
N PRO A 97 25.54 10.58 38.89
CA PRO A 97 26.35 10.35 40.07
C PRO A 97 26.87 11.72 40.54
N ASN A 98 26.37 12.14 41.70
CA ASN A 98 26.89 13.29 42.44
C ASN A 98 28.42 13.24 42.51
N ALA A 99 29.06 14.29 42.04
CA ALA A 99 30.35 14.71 42.55
C ALA A 99 30.12 15.39 43.91
N ASP A 100 30.56 14.80 45.01
CA ASP A 100 31.50 15.47 45.93
C ASP A 100 31.97 14.53 47.06
N SER A 101 33.19 14.83 47.53
CA SER A 101 33.97 14.27 48.67
C SER A 101 34.82 13.02 48.43
#